data_AF-A0A4S5JDJ7-F1
#
_entry.id   AF-A0A4S5JDJ7-F1
#
_cell.length_a   1.000
_cell.length_b   1.000
_cell.length_c   1.000
_cell.angle_alpha   90.00
_cell.angle_beta   90.00
_cell.angle_gamma   90.00
#
_symmetry.space_group_name_H-M   'P 1'
#
loop_
_entity.id
_entity.type
_entity.pdbx_description
1 polymer ?
#
loop_
_entity_poly.entity_id
_entity_poly.type
_entity_poly.pdbx_seq_one_letter_code
_entity_poly.pdbx_strand_id
1 'polypeptide(L)'
;EVLDRLERRLIQLKIERVALQKESDEASKKRLDTLETEMKKLAREYTDLEEVWKSEKAALHGSQHIKEELEKARLELESANRSG
;
A
#
# COMPACT_ATOMS: atom_id res chain seq x y z
N GLU A 1 7.36 -2.88 5.26
CA GLU A 1 7.83 -4.28 5.42
C GLU A 1 6.77 -5.37 5.20
N VAL A 2 5.53 -5.29 5.75
CA VAL A 2 4.49 -6.31 5.50
C VAL A 2 3.93 -6.22 4.07
N LEU A 3 3.57 -5.02 3.61
CA LEU A 3 3.15 -4.77 2.22
C LEU A 3 4.23 -5.24 1.22
N ASP A 4 5.51 -4.91 1.46
CA ASP A 4 6.61 -5.36 0.59
C ASP A 4 6.77 -6.89 0.56
N ARG A 5 6.52 -7.57 1.68
CA ARG A 5 6.53 -9.05 1.72
C ARG A 5 5.37 -9.64 0.91
N LEU A 6 4.17 -9.09 1.06
CA LEU A 6 3.00 -9.51 0.29
C LEU A 6 3.19 -9.27 -1.20
N GLU A 7 3.73 -8.12 -1.58
CA GLU A 7 4.03 -7.78 -2.98
C GLU A 7 5.06 -8.74 -3.58
N ARG A 8 6.18 -8.96 -2.89
CA ARG A 8 7.20 -9.94 -3.34
C ARG A 8 6.63 -11.34 -3.48
N ARG A 9 5.78 -11.77 -2.55
CA ARG A 9 5.11 -13.08 -2.62
C ARG A 9 4.17 -13.15 -3.82
N LEU A 10 3.36 -12.12 -4.06
CA LEU A 10 2.48 -12.04 -5.23
C LEU A 10 3.26 -12.10 -6.55
N ILE A 11 4.42 -11.45 -6.62
CA ILE A 11 5.31 -11.51 -7.80
C ILE A 11 5.82 -12.94 -8.02
N GLN A 12 6.29 -13.62 -6.96
CA GLN A 12 6.74 -15.01 -7.06
C GLN A 12 5.63 -15.93 -7.58
N LEU A 13 4.42 -15.81 -7.05
CA LEU A 13 3.27 -16.61 -7.49
C LEU A 13 2.91 -16.32 -8.95
N LYS A 14 2.97 -15.05 -9.40
CA LYS A 14 2.77 -14.70 -10.82
C LYS A 14 3.79 -15.38 -11.73
N ILE A 15 5.06 -15.49 -11.31
CA ILE A 15 6.11 -16.18 -12.07
C ILE A 15 5.81 -17.69 -12.14
N GLU A 16 5.50 -18.31 -11.00
CA GLU A 16 5.16 -19.74 -10.96
C GLU A 16 3.90 -20.04 -11.79
N ARG A 17 2.90 -19.16 -11.79
CA ARG A 17 1.72 -19.26 -12.65
C ARG A 17 2.08 -19.32 -14.14
N VAL A 18 2.97 -18.43 -14.60
CA VAL A 18 3.42 -18.39 -16.01
C VAL A 18 4.22 -19.65 -16.37
N ALA A 19 4.97 -20.21 -15.42
CA ALA A 19 5.66 -21.48 -15.63
C ALA A 19 4.66 -22.63 -15.79
N LEU A 20 3.69 -22.75 -14.87
CA LEU A 20 2.67 -23.81 -14.88
C LEU A 20 1.73 -23.73 -16.10
N GLN A 21 1.48 -22.53 -16.64
CA GLN A 21 0.67 -22.37 -17.86
C GLN A 21 1.27 -23.03 -19.11
N LYS A 22 2.57 -23.35 -19.10
CA LYS A 22 3.24 -24.05 -20.20
C LYS A 22 3.14 -25.57 -20.07
N GLU A 23 2.65 -26.06 -18.94
CA GLU A 23 2.47 -27.48 -18.66
C GLU A 23 1.02 -27.89 -18.93
N SER A 24 0.81 -29.14 -19.36
CA SER A 24 -0.51 -29.62 -19.83
C SER A 24 -1.07 -30.76 -18.99
N ASP A 25 -0.33 -31.24 -17.99
CA ASP A 25 -0.73 -32.36 -17.15
C ASP A 25 -1.74 -31.95 -16.08
N GLU A 26 -2.47 -32.94 -15.58
CA GLU A 26 -3.54 -32.73 -14.60
C GLU A 26 -3.02 -32.26 -13.23
N ALA A 27 -1.77 -32.59 -12.87
CA ALA A 27 -1.19 -32.11 -11.62
C ALA A 27 -0.91 -30.61 -11.69
N SER A 28 -0.37 -30.14 -12.82
CA SER A 28 -0.09 -28.71 -13.05
C SER A 28 -1.36 -27.87 -13.15
N LYS A 29 -2.45 -28.40 -13.74
CA LYS A 29 -3.76 -27.73 -13.69
C LYS A 29 -4.31 -27.57 -12.27
N LYS A 30 -4.24 -28.61 -11.43
CA LYS A 30 -4.67 -28.53 -10.03
C LYS A 30 -3.81 -27.56 -9.22
N ARG A 31 -2.50 -27.55 -9.48
CA ARG A 31 -1.57 -26.62 -8.83
C ARG A 31 -1.85 -25.19 -9.23
N LEU A 32 -2.15 -24.94 -10.51
CA LEU A 32 -2.54 -23.64 -11.03
C LEU A 32 -3.79 -23.09 -10.30
N ASP A 33 -4.83 -23.91 -10.12
CA ASP A 33 -6.05 -23.50 -9.42
C ASP A 33 -5.79 -23.14 -7.93
N THR A 34 -4.99 -23.97 -7.26
CA THR A 34 -4.56 -23.71 -5.87
C THR A 34 -3.78 -22.38 -5.79
N LEU A 35 -2.87 -22.15 -6.74
CA LEU A 35 -2.04 -20.97 -6.80
C LEU A 35 -2.88 -19.72 -7.06
N GLU A 36 -3.85 -19.78 -7.98
CA GLU A 36 -4.76 -18.66 -8.25
C GLU A 36 -5.62 -18.32 -7.02
N THR A 37 -6.02 -19.32 -6.24
CA THR A 37 -6.74 -19.12 -4.97
C THR A 37 -5.85 -18.43 -3.92
N GLU A 38 -4.59 -18.86 -3.76
CA GLU A 38 -3.63 -18.21 -2.86
C GLU A 38 -3.37 -16.76 -3.29
N MET A 39 -3.16 -16.52 -4.59
CA MET A 39 -2.98 -15.18 -5.15
C MET A 39 -4.16 -14.26 -4.85
N LYS A 40 -5.41 -14.73 -5.01
CA LYS A 40 -6.60 -13.93 -4.70
C LYS A 40 -6.65 -13.55 -3.22
N LYS A 41 -6.33 -14.49 -2.33
CA LYS A 41 -6.28 -14.23 -0.88
C LYS A 41 -5.24 -13.17 -0.55
N LEU A 42 -4.01 -13.32 -1.04
CA LEU A 42 -2.92 -12.38 -0.79
C LEU A 42 -3.16 -11.00 -1.42
N ALA A 43 -3.77 -10.95 -2.60
CA ALA A 43 -4.11 -9.68 -3.25
C ALA A 43 -5.15 -8.90 -2.46
N ARG A 44 -6.13 -9.59 -1.86
CA ARG A 44 -7.11 -8.96 -0.98
C ARG A 44 -6.44 -8.39 0.28
N GLU A 45 -5.65 -9.20 0.97
CA GLU A 45 -4.90 -8.77 2.15
C GLU A 45 -3.98 -7.58 1.86
N TYR A 46 -3.30 -7.59 0.71
CA TYR A 46 -2.49 -6.46 0.25
C TYR A 46 -3.34 -5.19 0.08
N THR A 47 -4.49 -5.30 -0.61
CA THR A 47 -5.37 -4.15 -0.87
C THR A 47 -5.90 -3.55 0.43
N ASP A 48 -6.34 -4.39 1.37
CA ASP A 48 -6.86 -3.97 2.67
C ASP A 48 -5.79 -3.19 3.46
N LEU A 49 -4.55 -3.71 3.50
CA LEU A 49 -3.44 -3.03 4.18
C LEU A 49 -2.98 -1.76 3.46
N GLU A 50 -3.01 -1.74 2.13
CA GLU A 50 -2.63 -0.58 1.33
C GLU A 50 -3.63 0.57 1.54
N GLU A 51 -4.92 0.27 1.65
CA GLU A 51 -5.96 1.25 1.93
C GLU A 51 -5.77 1.89 3.32
N VAL A 52 -5.53 1.08 4.35
CA VAL A 52 -5.24 1.57 5.70
C VAL A 52 -4.02 2.48 5.68
N TRP A 53 -2.93 2.04 5.05
CA TRP A 53 -1.70 2.82 4.95
C TRP A 53 -1.91 4.15 4.21
N LYS A 54 -2.67 4.16 3.12
CA LYS A 54 -3.03 5.38 2.38
C LYS A 54 -3.83 6.35 3.24
N SER A 55 -4.81 5.84 4.01
CA SER A 55 -5.63 6.63 4.91
C SER A 55 -4.80 7.26 6.04
N GLU A 56 -3.93 6.47 6.68
CA GLU A 56 -3.01 6.95 7.72
C GLU A 56 -2.05 8.02 7.18
N LYS A 57 -1.51 7.80 5.98
CA LYS A 57 -0.62 8.76 5.33
C LYS A 57 -1.35 10.06 4.98
N ALA A 58 -2.58 10.00 4.49
CA ALA A 58 -3.40 11.17 4.20
C ALA A 58 -3.70 11.98 5.46
N ALA A 59 -4.07 11.31 6.56
CA ALA A 59 -4.31 11.96 7.85
C ALA A 59 -3.05 12.66 8.40
N LEU A 60 -1.88 12.02 8.27
CA LEU A 60 -0.61 12.61 8.69
C LEU A 60 -0.26 13.87 7.89
N HIS A 61 -0.39 13.83 6.56
CA HIS A 61 -0.13 14.99 5.71
C HIS A 61 -1.11 16.14 6.00
N GLY A 62 -2.40 15.84 6.23
CA GLY A 62 -3.37 16.86 6.63
C GLY A 62 -3.00 17.54 7.95
N SER A 63 -2.58 16.75 8.94
CA SER A 63 -2.13 17.29 10.24
C SER A 63 -0.87 18.16 10.12
N GLN A 64 0.10 17.74 9.30
CA GLN A 64 1.29 18.54 9.01
C GLN A 64 0.94 19.88 8.37
N HIS A 65 0.05 19.88 7.38
CA HIS A 65 -0.38 21.10 6.71
C HIS A 65 -1.06 22.09 7.66
N ILE A 66 -2.02 21.61 8.49
CA ILE A 66 -2.68 22.44 9.50
C ILE A 66 -1.67 23.05 10.49
N LYS A 67 -0.65 22.27 10.87
CA LYS A 67 0.40 22.75 11.77
C LYS A 67 1.27 23.83 11.13
N GLU A 68 1.60 23.70 9.84
CA GLU A 68 2.34 24.71 9.08
C GLU A 68 1.54 26.02 8.95
N GLU A 69 0.24 25.93 8.65
CA GLU A 69 -0.64 27.10 8.60
C GLU A 69 -0.75 27.80 9.95
N LEU A 70 -0.88 27.03 11.04
CA LEU A 70 -0.93 27.58 12.40
C LEU A 70 0.37 28.32 12.75
N GLU A 71 1.52 27.76 12.42
CA GLU A 71 2.81 28.39 12.69
C GLU A 71 2.99 29.67 11.87
N LYS A 72 2.57 29.65 10.59
CA LYS A 72 2.58 30.84 9.73
C LYS A 72 1.70 31.95 10.31
N ALA A 73 0.47 31.64 10.73
CA ALA A 73 -0.44 32.60 11.34
C ALA A 73 0.11 33.19 12.65
N ARG A 74 0.81 32.39 13.46
CA ARG A 74 1.49 32.87 14.68
C ARG A 74 2.61 33.86 14.36
N LEU A 75 3.44 33.54 13.37
CA LEU A 75 4.54 34.42 12.94
C LEU A 75 4.02 35.73 12.35
N GLU A 76 2.93 35.68 11.57
CA GLU A 76 2.26 36.88 11.03
C GLU A 76 1.73 37.76 12.17
N LEU A 77 1.08 37.17 13.17
CA LEU A 77 0.59 37.90 14.35
C LEU A 77 1.72 38.57 15.13
N GLU A 78 2.82 37.85 15.39
CA GLU A 78 3.98 38.42 16.06
C GLU A 78 4.61 39.56 15.25
N SER A 79 4.72 39.39 13.92
CA SER A 79 5.25 40.43 13.04
C SER A 79 4.39 41.69 13.07
N ALA A 80 3.07 41.54 13.02
CA ALA A 80 2.13 42.66 13.11
C ALA A 80 2.25 43.38 14.46
N ASN A 81 2.35 42.65 15.57
CA ASN A 81 2.54 43.22 16.91
C ASN A 81 3.88 43.95 17.10
N ARG A 82 4.95 43.53 16.40
CA ARG A 82 6.27 44.19 16.45
C ARG A 82 6.37 45.42 15.55
N SER A 83 5.52 45.49 14.54
CA SER A 83 5.51 46.55 13.52
C SER A 83 4.47 47.64 13.79
N GLY A 84 3.66 47.47 14.85
CA GLY A 84 2.66 48.42 15.36
C GLY A 84 3.14 49.27 16.51
#